data_AF-A0A195DN28-F1
#
_entry.id   AF-A0A195DN28-F1
#
_cell.length_a   1.000
_cell.length_b   1.000
_cell.length_c   1.000
_cell.angle_alpha   90.00
_cell.angle_beta   90.00
_cell.angle_gamma   90.00
#
_symmetry.space_group_name_H-M   'P 1'
#
loop_
_entity.id
_entity.type
_entity.pdbx_description
1 polymer ?
#
loop_
_entity_poly.entity_id
_entity_poly.type
_entity_poly.pdbx_seq_one_letter_code
_entity_poly.pdbx_strand_id
1 'polypeptide(L)'
;MNGLNLEHLYNCTASILELNVTFLLRLNLSEIRYFIEETLNKSTRREILRQALFDCVLVNQERPFDLPWWQKLFWSLIFAVILLVATGGNIIVMWIVLGKKTDCINVI
;
A
#
# COMPACT_ATOMS: atom_id res chain seq x y z
N MET A 1 -8.35 18.15 0.70
CA MET A 1 -7.59 17.94 1.95
C MET A 1 -8.44 18.43 3.10
N ASN A 2 -8.90 17.53 3.96
CA ASN A 2 -9.68 17.89 5.15
C ASN A 2 -8.72 18.52 6.19
N GLY A 3 -9.21 19.48 6.99
CA GLY A 3 -8.39 20.18 8.00
C GLY A 3 -7.68 19.22 8.98
N LEU A 4 -8.29 18.07 9.27
CA LEU A 4 -7.74 17.01 10.11
C LEU A 4 -6.43 16.41 9.57
N ASN A 5 -6.34 16.17 8.25
CA ASN A 5 -5.14 15.62 7.62
C ASN A 5 -3.98 16.63 7.65
N LEU A 6 -4.32 17.92 7.59
CA LEU A 6 -3.35 19.01 7.68
C LEU A 6 -2.75 19.08 9.08
N GLU A 7 -3.56 19.00 10.13
CA GLU A 7 -3.09 18.99 11.52
C GLU A 7 -2.21 17.77 11.82
N HIS A 8 -2.59 16.59 11.32
CA HIS A 8 -1.79 15.38 11.49
C HIS A 8 -0.43 15.49 10.80
N LEU A 9 -0.40 16.09 9.60
CA LEU A 9 0.84 16.36 8.87
C LEU A 9 1.77 17.28 9.67
N TYR A 10 1.24 18.38 10.20
CA TYR A 10 2.01 19.34 10.98
C TYR A 10 2.50 18.76 12.31
N ASN A 11 1.69 17.97 13.01
CA ASN A 11 2.10 17.31 14.26
C ASN A 11 3.19 16.25 14.00
N CYS A 12 3.06 15.48 12.92
CA CYS A 12 4.02 14.46 12.51
C CYS A 12 5.36 15.10 12.12
N THR A 13 5.34 16.16 11.31
CA THR A 13 6.56 16.90 10.93
C THR A 13 7.20 17.64 12.09
N ALA A 14 6.40 18.27 12.97
CA ALA A 14 6.89 18.89 14.20
C ALA A 14 7.59 17.90 15.13
N SER A 15 7.02 16.70 15.29
CA SER A 15 7.60 15.63 16.11
C SER A 15 8.91 15.09 15.53
N ILE A 16 9.06 15.05 14.21
CA ILE A 16 10.26 14.51 13.55
C ILE A 16 11.40 15.53 13.49
N LEU A 17 11.07 16.81 13.28
CA LEU A 17 12.05 17.89 13.22
C LEU A 17 12.33 18.53 14.58
N GLU A 18 11.66 18.08 15.64
CA GLU A 18 11.66 18.71 16.98
C GLU A 18 11.34 20.23 16.93
N LEU A 19 10.56 20.65 15.93
CA LEU A 19 10.17 22.04 15.71
C LEU A 19 8.76 22.27 16.23
N ASN A 20 8.50 23.46 16.75
CA ASN A 20 7.14 23.85 17.09
C ASN A 20 6.27 23.99 15.83
N VAL A 21 5.06 23.43 15.88
CA VAL A 21 4.04 23.49 14.81
C VAL A 21 3.76 24.93 14.37
N THR A 22 3.72 25.86 15.33
CA THR A 22 3.50 27.29 15.09
C THR A 22 4.64 27.97 14.32
N PHE A 23 5.86 27.43 14.40
CA PHE A 23 7.00 27.91 13.63
C PHE A 23 6.93 27.41 12.19
N LEU A 24 6.58 26.14 11.98
CA LEU A 24 6.35 25.57 10.65
C LEU A 24 5.23 26.27 9.88
N LEU A 25 4.16 26.66 10.56
CA LEU A 25 3.03 27.35 9.94
C LEU A 25 3.34 28.80 9.52
N ARG A 26 4.38 29.41 10.10
CA ARG A 26 4.73 30.83 9.88
C ARG A 26 5.81 31.02 8.81
N LEU A 27 6.44 29.94 8.37
CA LEU A 27 7.57 29.98 7.43
C LEU A 27 7.08 30.03 5.97
N ASN A 28 7.85 30.73 5.12
CA ASN A 28 7.63 30.73 3.68
C ASN A 28 8.29 29.51 3.03
N LEU A 29 7.83 29.10 1.83
CA LEU A 29 8.28 27.86 1.19
C LEU A 29 9.81 27.76 1.00
N SER A 30 10.46 28.88 0.68
CA SER A 30 11.92 28.97 0.52
C SER A 30 12.66 28.75 1.84
N GLU A 31 12.12 29.26 2.94
CA GLU A 31 12.71 29.20 4.28
C GLU A 31 12.56 27.81 4.89
N ILE A 32 11.39 27.18 4.67
CA ILE A 32 11.13 25.78 5.06
C ILE A 32 12.16 24.85 4.42
N ARG A 33 12.40 25.00 3.11
CA ARG A 33 13.35 24.15 2.39
C ARG A 33 14.76 24.25 2.97
N TYR A 34 15.22 25.49 3.22
CA TYR A 34 16.53 25.73 3.82
C TYR A 34 16.64 25.06 5.20
N PHE A 35 15.63 25.22 6.06
CA PHE A 35 15.65 24.66 7.41
C PHE A 35 15.61 23.12 7.42
N ILE A 36 14.81 22.52 6.52
CA ILE A 36 14.75 21.05 6.35
C ILE A 36 16.11 20.52 5.89
N GLU A 37 16.74 21.18 4.91
CA GLU A 37 18.03 20.75 4.37
C GLU A 37 19.15 20.90 5.40
N GLU A 38 19.16 21.99 6.15
CA GLU A 38 20.09 22.21 7.26
C GLU A 38 19.93 21.14 8.35
N THR A 39 18.69 20.84 8.76
CA THR A 39 18.41 19.84 9.79
C THR A 39 18.76 18.43 9.33
N LEU A 40 18.46 18.11 8.06
CA LEU A 40 18.89 16.87 7.43
C LEU A 40 20.42 16.79 7.41
N ASN A 41 21.13 17.83 6.98
CA ASN A 41 22.58 17.78 6.85
C ASN A 41 23.30 17.69 8.21
N LYS A 42 22.76 18.36 9.24
CA LYS A 42 23.26 18.32 10.62
C LYS A 42 23.04 16.96 11.29
N SER A 43 21.98 16.24 10.91
CA SER A 43 21.69 14.91 11.45
C SER A 43 22.72 13.88 10.99
N THR A 44 23.21 13.05 11.92
CA THR A 44 24.04 11.86 11.60
C THR A 44 23.22 10.76 10.92
N ARG A 45 21.88 10.82 11.01
CA ARG A 45 20.94 9.76 10.60
C ARG A 45 19.95 10.24 9.55
N ARG A 46 20.47 10.95 8.54
CA ARG A 46 19.69 11.67 7.50
C ARG A 46 18.71 10.77 6.76
N GLU A 47 19.13 9.56 6.41
CA GLU A 47 18.30 8.64 5.64
C GLU A 47 17.04 8.22 6.40
N ILE A 48 17.16 7.96 7.70
CA ILE A 48 16.03 7.56 8.55
C ILE A 48 15.11 8.76 8.79
N LEU A 49 15.68 9.95 8.99
CA LEU A 49 14.91 11.19 9.11
C LEU A 49 14.12 11.47 7.82
N ARG A 50 14.78 11.31 6.68
CA ARG A 50 14.19 11.49 5.35
C ARG A 50 13.06 10.50 5.10
N GLN A 51 13.26 9.23 5.43
CA GLN A 51 12.22 8.21 5.33
C GLN A 51 11.00 8.53 6.21
N ALA A 52 11.22 8.93 7.46
CA ALA A 52 10.13 9.29 8.37
C ALA A 52 9.34 10.53 7.88
N LEU A 53 10.04 11.51 7.30
CA LEU A 53 9.43 12.71 6.72
C LEU A 53 8.59 12.36 5.49
N PHE A 54 9.10 11.48 4.61
CA PHE A 54 8.32 10.94 3.50
C PHE A 54 7.10 10.18 3.97
N ASP A 55 7.21 9.37 5.03
CA ASP A 55 6.08 8.58 5.55
C ASP A 55 4.98 9.49 6.10
N CYS A 56 5.31 10.54 6.87
CA CYS A 56 4.34 11.54 7.34
C CYS A 56 3.60 12.26 6.20
N VAL A 57 4.32 12.63 5.12
CA VAL A 57 3.75 13.31 3.95
C VAL A 57 2.90 12.35 3.13
N LEU A 58 3.39 11.13 2.93
CA LEU A 58 2.76 10.13 2.08
C LEU A 58 1.48 9.56 2.70
N VAL A 59 1.40 9.45 4.03
CA VAL A 59 0.18 9.01 4.73
C VAL A 59 -1.01 9.94 4.47
N ASN A 60 -0.74 11.24 4.29
CA ASN A 60 -1.77 12.25 4.05
C ASN A 60 -2.03 12.53 2.56
N GLN A 61 -1.17 12.03 1.68
CA GLN A 61 -1.44 12.02 0.25
C GLN A 61 -2.41 10.87 -0.01
N GLU A 62 -3.70 11.11 0.29
CA GLU A 62 -4.81 10.28 -0.18
C GLU A 62 -4.54 9.99 -1.64
N ARG A 63 -4.24 8.72 -1.96
CA ARG A 63 -3.85 8.33 -3.31
C ARG A 63 -5.01 8.76 -4.21
N PRO A 64 -4.81 9.75 -5.11
CA PRO A 64 -5.93 10.34 -5.85
C PRO A 64 -6.57 9.34 -6.84
N PHE A 65 -6.01 8.14 -6.94
CA PHE A 65 -6.48 7.02 -7.73
C PHE A 65 -6.72 5.79 -6.85
N ASP A 66 -7.52 5.94 -5.80
CA ASP A 66 -8.15 4.76 -5.20
C ASP A 66 -9.16 4.21 -6.20
N LEU A 67 -8.76 3.14 -6.89
CA LEU A 67 -9.65 2.37 -7.75
C LEU A 67 -10.95 2.10 -6.97
N PRO A 68 -12.13 2.41 -7.54
CA PRO A 68 -13.39 2.23 -6.85
C PRO A 68 -13.47 0.80 -6.33
N TRP A 69 -13.94 0.62 -5.09
CA TRP A 69 -13.99 -0.68 -4.42
C TRP A 69 -14.70 -1.75 -5.27
N TRP A 70 -15.71 -1.34 -6.05
CA TRP A 70 -16.39 -2.19 -7.04
C TRP A 70 -15.45 -2.78 -8.10
N GLN A 71 -14.49 -2.01 -8.60
CA GLN A 71 -13.51 -2.49 -9.57
C GLN A 71 -12.54 -3.50 -8.93
N LYS A 72 -12.13 -3.27 -7.68
CA LYS A 72 -11.30 -4.23 -6.91
C LYS A 72 -12.04 -5.57 -6.75
N LEU A 73 -13.35 -5.54 -6.45
CA LEU A 73 -14.17 -6.76 -6.35
C LEU A 73 -14.33 -7.48 -7.70
N PHE A 74 -14.55 -6.74 -8.78
CA PHE A 74 -14.73 -7.33 -10.11
C PHE A 74 -13.49 -8.14 -10.54
N TRP A 75 -12.30 -7.56 -10.35
CA TRP A 75 -11.05 -8.26 -10.65
C TRP A 75 -10.81 -9.47 -9.75
N SER A 76 -11.15 -9.38 -8.46
CA SER A 76 -11.06 -10.51 -7.53
C SER A 76 -12.00 -11.65 -7.93
N LEU A 77 -13.22 -11.34 -8.35
CA LEU A 77 -14.21 -12.33 -8.78
C LEU A 77 -13.76 -13.04 -10.06
N ILE A 78 -13.27 -12.30 -11.07
CA ILE A 78 -12.74 -12.89 -12.30
C ILE A 78 -11.59 -13.86 -11.97
N PHE A 79 -10.66 -13.44 -11.11
CA PHE A 79 -9.54 -14.27 -10.71
C PHE A 79 -10.00 -15.57 -10.01
N ALA A 80 -10.99 -15.47 -9.13
CA ALA A 80 -11.56 -16.63 -8.45
C ALA A 80 -12.22 -17.63 -9.44
N VAL A 81 -12.93 -17.12 -10.45
CA VAL A 81 -13.56 -17.97 -11.49
C VAL A 81 -12.50 -18.69 -12.32
N ILE A 82 -11.44 -17.99 -12.75
CA ILE A 82 -10.34 -18.60 -13.51
C ILE A 82 -9.70 -19.73 -12.70
N LEU A 83 -9.43 -19.49 -11.40
CA LEU A 83 -8.86 -20.50 -10.52
C LEU A 83 -9.78 -21.72 -10.34
N LEU A 84 -11.09 -21.49 -10.16
CA LEU A 84 -12.07 -22.57 -9.98
C LEU A 84 -12.17 -23.43 -11.24
N VAL A 85 -12.25 -22.82 -12.42
CA VAL A 85 -12.29 -23.56 -13.69
C VAL A 85 -11.00 -24.32 -13.93
N ALA A 86 -9.84 -23.71 -13.67
CA ALA A 86 -8.55 -24.36 -13.84
C ALA A 86 -8.39 -25.56 -12.89
N THR A 87 -8.65 -25.39 -11.60
CA THR A 87 -8.54 -26.48 -10.62
C THR A 87 -9.61 -27.55 -10.85
N GLY A 88 -10.88 -27.15 -10.98
CA GLY A 88 -12.00 -28.06 -11.20
C GLY A 88 -11.87 -28.88 -12.48
N GLY A 89 -11.49 -28.25 -13.60
CA GLY A 89 -11.29 -28.94 -14.88
C GLY A 89 -10.21 -30.01 -14.78
N ASN A 90 -9.08 -29.70 -14.14
CA ASN A 90 -8.00 -30.66 -13.93
C ASN A 90 -8.43 -31.82 -13.00
N ILE A 91 -9.16 -31.52 -11.92
CA ILE A 91 -9.66 -32.52 -10.96
C ILE A 91 -10.67 -33.47 -11.63
N ILE A 92 -11.64 -32.93 -12.38
CA ILE A 92 -12.69 -33.73 -13.04
C ILE A 92 -12.08 -34.64 -14.12
N VAL A 93 -11.16 -34.13 -14.93
CA VAL A 93 -10.47 -34.94 -15.95
C VAL A 93 -9.72 -36.10 -15.29
N MET A 94 -8.99 -35.82 -14.21
CA MET A 94 -8.28 -36.85 -13.46
C MET A 94 -9.24 -37.90 -12.88
N TRP A 95 -10.37 -37.48 -12.31
CA TRP A 95 -11.40 -38.36 -11.77
C TRP A 95 -11.95 -39.32 -12.83
N ILE A 96 -12.28 -38.81 -14.01
CA ILE A 96 -12.82 -39.63 -15.12
C ILE A 96 -11.78 -40.64 -15.60
N VAL A 97 -10.52 -40.23 -15.75
CA VAL A 97 -9.43 -41.11 -16.21
C VAL A 97 -9.16 -42.24 -15.20
N LEU A 98 -9.12 -41.91 -13.90
CA LEU A 98 -8.95 -42.90 -12.83
C LEU A 98 -10.14 -43.86 -12.75
N GLY A 99 -11.39 -43.34 -12.80
CA GLY A 99 -12.60 -44.16 -12.77
C GLY A 99 -12.61 -45.21 -13.88
N LYS A 100 -12.36 -44.79 -15.13
CA LYS A 100 -12.27 -45.69 -16.29
C LYS A 100 -11.16 -46.74 -16.16
N LYS A 101 -10.05 -46.41 -15.49
CA LYS A 101 -8.95 -47.36 -15.23
C LYS A 101 -9.31 -48.38 -14.14
N THR A 102 -10.09 -47.97 -13.14
CA THR A 102 -10.49 -48.80 -12.00
C THR A 102 -11.49 -49.88 -12.43
N ASP A 103 -12.39 -49.57 -13.37
CA ASP A 103 -13.34 -50.54 -13.94
C ASP A 103 -12.65 -51.67 -14.73
N CYS A 104 -11.53 -51.39 -15.42
CA CYS A 104 -10.76 -52.42 -16.13
C CYS A 104 -9.96 -53.35 -15.20
N ILE A 105 -9.62 -52.91 -13.99
CA ILE A 105 -8.89 -53.73 -13.00
C ILE A 105 -9.83 -54.65 -12.21
N ASN A 106 -11.10 -54.26 -12.04
CA ASN A 106 -12.08 -55.04 -11.28
C ASN A 106 -12.81 -56.12 -12.12
N VAL A 107 -12.41 -56.29 -13.39
CA VAL A 107 -12.98 -57.26 -14.36
C VAL A 107 -11.94 -58.31 -14.80
N ILE A 108 -10.72 -58.27 -14.25
CA ILE A 108 -9.68 -59.31 -14.35
C ILE A 108 -9.56 -60.00 -12.98
#